data_AF-E8X1A0-F1
#
_entry.id   AF-E8X1A0-F1
#
_cell.length_a   1.000
_cell.length_b   1.000
_cell.length_c   1.000
_cell.angle_alpha   90.00
_cell.angle_beta   90.00
_cell.angle_gamma   90.00
#
_symmetry.space_group_name_H-M   'P 1'
#
loop_
_entity.id
_entity.type
_entity.pdbx_description
1 polymer ?
#
loop_
_entity_poly.entity_id
_entity_poly.type
_entity_poly.pdbx_seq_one_letter_code
_entity_poly.pdbx_strand_id
1 'polypeptide(L)' 'MHFMSTAKGWHCQFLEEDLKTPLRRRLTFQDPSKIEEMAEKGGAVRTSEGTQIMEYALKQGRGSVWLNLTEEQYRKLK' A
#
# COMPACT_ATOMS: atom_id res chain seq x y z
N MET A 1 -2.53 -3.45 -2.38
CA MET A 1 -1.82 -3.28 -1.09
C MET A 1 -2.81 -2.81 -0.03
N HIS A 2 -2.92 -3.55 1.07
CA HIS A 2 -3.66 -3.18 2.26
C HIS A 2 -2.70 -2.60 3.31
N PHE A 3 -3.12 -1.58 4.05
CA PHE A 3 -2.33 -1.00 5.12
C PHE A 3 -3.17 -0.62 6.32
N MET A 4 -2.58 -0.74 7.51
CA MET A 4 -3.22 -0.35 8.77
C MET A 4 -2.20 0.13 9.80
N SER A 5 -2.57 1.14 10.57
CA SER A 5 -1.83 1.68 11.70
C SER A 5 -2.07 0.84 12.95
N THR A 6 -0.99 0.55 13.66
CA THR A 6 -1.00 -0.17 14.94
C THR A 6 -0.01 0.50 15.89
N ALA A 7 0.03 0.05 17.14
CA ALA A 7 1.02 0.51 18.12
C ALA A 7 2.49 0.28 17.69
N LYS A 8 2.74 -0.60 16.70
CA LYS A 8 4.08 -0.90 16.17
C LYS A 8 4.41 -0.12 14.88
N GLY A 9 3.50 0.75 14.44
CA GLY A 9 3.56 1.47 13.18
C GLY A 9 2.55 0.92 12.16
N TRP A 10 2.80 1.27 10.91
CA TRP A 10 1.97 0.96 9.75
C TRP A 10 2.34 -0.37 9.13
N HIS A 11 1.45 -1.36 9.24
CA HIS A 11 1.61 -2.66 8.61
C HIS A 11 1.03 -2.63 7.20
N CYS A 12 1.85 -2.98 6.22
CA CYS A 12 1.47 -3.11 4.81
C CYS A 12 1.52 -4.59 4.40
N GLN A 13 0.40 -5.06 3.85
CA GLN A 13 0.26 -6.38 3.27
C GLN A 13 -0.09 -6.25 1.79
N PHE A 14 0.55 -7.06 0.96
CA PHE A 14 0.23 -7.13 -0.46
C PHE A 14 -0.63 -8.37 -0.71
N LEU A 15 -1.63 -8.19 -1.55
CA LEU A 15 -2.58 -9.22 -1.95
C LEU A 15 -2.48 -9.34 -3.47
N GLU A 16 -2.68 -10.54 -3.99
CA GLU A 16 -2.94 -10.77 -5.40
C GLU A 16 -4.24 -10.07 -5.84
N GLU A 17 -4.50 -10.06 -7.14
CA GLU A 17 -5.69 -9.46 -7.73
C GLU A 17 -7.01 -10.06 -7.20
N ASP A 18 -6.98 -11.26 -6.64
CA ASP A 18 -8.12 -11.91 -6.00
C ASP A 18 -8.51 -11.29 -4.65
N LEU A 19 -7.72 -10.32 -4.14
CA LEU A 19 -7.86 -9.66 -2.84
C LEU A 19 -7.86 -10.63 -1.63
N LYS A 20 -7.42 -11.86 -1.82
CA LYS A 20 -7.47 -12.94 -0.83
C LYS A 20 -6.11 -13.56 -0.61
N THR A 21 -5.36 -13.81 -1.67
CA THR A 21 -4.07 -14.48 -1.62
C THR A 21 -2.99 -13.48 -1.20
N PRO A 22 -2.40 -13.61 -0.01
CA PRO A 22 -1.35 -12.70 0.42
C PRO A 22 -0.03 -13.03 -0.25
N LEU A 23 0.65 -11.99 -0.75
CA LEU A 23 2.06 -12.11 -1.09
C LEU A 23 2.89 -12.29 0.18
N ARG A 24 4.03 -12.96 0.04
CA ARG A 24 4.88 -13.36 1.17
C ARG A 24 5.42 -12.17 1.94
N ARG A 25 5.80 -11.10 1.24
CA ARG A 25 6.40 -9.92 1.86
C ARG A 25 5.36 -9.09 2.60
N ARG A 26 5.70 -8.72 3.83
CA ARG A 26 4.99 -7.74 4.65
C ARG A 26 5.99 -6.67 5.05
N LEU A 27 5.57 -5.42 5.03
CA LEU A 27 6.40 -4.28 5.39
C LEU A 27 5.78 -3.54 6.55
N THR A 28 6.61 -2.96 7.40
CA THR A 28 6.15 -2.10 8.49
C THR A 28 6.91 -0.78 8.45
N PHE A 29 6.16 0.32 8.42
CA PHE A 29 6.70 1.68 8.37
C PHE A 29 6.32 2.44 9.63
N GLN A 30 7.24 3.25 10.17
CA GLN A 30 6.89 4.16 11.27
C GLN A 30 6.21 5.44 10.76
N ASP A 31 6.55 5.83 9.53
CA ASP A 31 6.07 7.06 8.90
C ASP A 31 5.00 6.72 7.83
N PRO A 32 3.77 7.28 7.92
CA PRO A 32 2.74 7.11 6.90
C PRO A 32 3.17 7.60 5.51
N SER A 33 4.10 8.56 5.40
CA SER A 33 4.60 9.06 4.11
C SER A 33 5.23 7.95 3.25
N LYS A 34 5.77 6.90 3.89
CA LYS A 34 6.31 5.73 3.19
C LYS A 34 5.25 4.90 2.48
N ILE A 35 4.01 4.96 2.94
CA ILE A 35 2.89 4.28 2.27
C ILE A 35 2.51 5.03 1.00
N GLU A 36 2.51 6.37 1.05
CA GLU A 36 2.29 7.23 -0.12
C GLU A 36 3.38 7.02 -1.17
N GLU A 37 4.65 7.07 -0.76
CA GLU A 37 5.81 6.81 -1.63
C GLU A 37 5.72 5.43 -2.29
N MET A 38 5.25 4.42 -1.54
CA MET A 38 5.06 3.06 -2.04
C MET A 38 3.91 2.94 -3.03
N ALA A 39 2.79 3.61 -2.75
CA ALA A 39 1.65 3.66 -3.65
C ALA A 39 2.07 4.35 -4.97
N GLU A 40 2.78 5.48 -4.88
CA GLU A 40 3.28 6.21 -6.05
C GLU A 40 4.25 5.36 -6.89
N LYS A 41 5.29 4.79 -6.25
CA LYS A 41 6.26 3.89 -6.93
C LYS A 41 5.63 2.61 -7.46
N GLY A 42 4.55 2.17 -6.84
CA GLY A 42 3.73 1.05 -7.28
C GLY A 42 2.68 1.41 -8.32
N GLY A 43 2.69 2.63 -8.88
CA GLY A 43 1.81 3.02 -9.98
C GLY A 43 0.34 3.23 -9.58
N ALA A 44 0.07 3.45 -8.30
CA ALA A 44 -1.27 3.46 -7.73
C ALA A 44 -1.97 4.82 -7.73
N VAL A 45 -1.23 5.91 -7.92
CA VAL A 45 -1.75 7.28 -7.72
C VAL A 45 -1.21 8.22 -8.79
N ARG A 46 -2.11 8.76 -9.62
CA ARG A 46 -1.84 9.92 -10.52
C ARG A 46 -3.02 10.88 -10.67
N THR A 47 -4.13 10.66 -9.95
CA THR A 47 -5.31 11.56 -10.00
C THR A 47 -5.48 12.29 -8.67
N SER A 48 -6.00 13.51 -8.73
CA SER A 48 -6.29 14.32 -7.53
C SER A 48 -7.26 13.64 -6.58
N GLU A 49 -8.25 12.92 -7.10
CA GLU A 49 -9.20 12.12 -6.32
C GLU A 49 -8.51 10.95 -5.59
N GLY A 50 -7.60 10.24 -6.27
CA GLY A 50 -6.82 9.16 -5.67
C GLY A 50 -5.95 9.64 -4.51
N THR A 51 -5.34 10.82 -4.65
CA THR A 51 -4.57 11.46 -3.57
C THR A 51 -5.46 11.77 -2.35
N GLN A 52 -6.63 12.38 -2.56
CA GLN A 52 -7.55 12.70 -1.46
C GLN A 52 -8.06 11.46 -0.72
N ILE A 53 -8.39 10.39 -1.45
CA ILE A 53 -8.80 9.10 -0.87
C ILE A 53 -7.66 8.50 -0.05
N MET A 54 -6.42 8.58 -0.55
CA MET A 54 -5.24 8.08 0.16
C MET A 54 -4.99 8.87 1.45
N GLU A 55 -4.99 10.19 1.40
CA GLU A 55 -4.86 11.06 2.58
C GLU A 55 -5.94 10.76 3.62
N TYR A 56 -7.18 10.56 3.17
CA TYR A 56 -8.28 10.19 4.05
C TYR A 56 -8.04 8.83 4.72
N ALA A 57 -7.63 7.81 3.95
CA ALA A 57 -7.32 6.49 4.47
C ALA A 57 -6.18 6.50 5.50
N LEU A 58 -5.15 7.32 5.28
CA LEU A 58 -4.05 7.50 6.23
C LEU A 58 -4.53 8.22 7.50
N LYS A 59 -5.41 9.23 7.39
CA LYS A 59 -6.04 9.85 8.57
C LYS A 59 -6.90 8.86 9.37
N GLN A 60 -7.59 7.94 8.69
CA GLN A 60 -8.38 6.88 9.33
C GLN A 60 -7.52 5.75 9.93
N GLY A 61 -6.20 5.76 9.72
CA GLY A 61 -5.34 4.69 10.22
C GLY A 61 -5.43 3.38 9.43
N ARG A 62 -6.12 3.33 8.28
CA ARG A 62 -6.25 2.11 7.47
C ARG A 62 -6.76 2.40 6.07
N GLY A 63 -6.36 1.57 5.12
CA GLY A 63 -6.83 1.66 3.74
C GLY A 63 -6.32 0.55 2.85
N SER A 64 -6.76 0.60 1.59
CA SER A 64 -6.24 -0.27 0.55
C SER A 64 -6.09 0.52 -0.74
N VAL A 65 -5.06 0.18 -1.51
CA VAL A 65 -4.77 0.81 -2.79
C VAL A 65 -4.32 -0.23 -3.81
N TRP A 66 -4.79 -0.11 -5.05
CA TRP A 66 -4.37 -0.96 -6.17
C TRP A 66 -3.00 -0.52 -6.69
N LEU A 67 -2.06 -1.46 -6.80
CA LEU A 67 -0.74 -1.21 -7.35
C LEU A 67 -0.66 -1.77 -8.77
N ASN A 68 -0.10 -1.00 -9.70
CA ASN A 68 0.27 -1.42 -11.05
C ASN A 68 1.77 -1.71 -11.10
N LEU A 69 2.18 -2.83 -10.51
CA LEU A 69 3.59 -3.20 -10.38
C LEU A 69 4.16 -3.67 -11.72
N THR A 70 5.43 -3.34 -11.98
CA THR A 70 6.19 -4.05 -13.02
C THR A 70 6.45 -5.49 -12.59
N GLU A 71 6.75 -6.37 -13.55
CA GLU A 71 7.06 -7.77 -13.25
C GLU A 71 8.25 -7.90 -12.27
N GLU A 72 9.26 -7.05 -12.39
CA GLU A 72 10.40 -7.02 -11.47
C GLU A 72 9.97 -6.63 -10.04
N GLN A 73 9.12 -5.62 -9.90
CA GLN A 73 8.61 -5.20 -8.60
C GLN A 73 7.73 -6.29 -7.98
N TYR A 74 6.84 -6.90 -8.76
CA TYR A 74 6.00 -8.00 -8.30
C TYR A 74 6.83 -9.20 -7.82
N ARG A 75 7.88 -9.59 -8.55
CA ARG A 75 8.82 -10.65 -8.15
C ARG A 75 9.54 -10.35 -6.83
N LYS A 76 9.77 -9.08 -6.48
CA LYS A 76 10.37 -8.70 -5.18
C LYS A 76 9.39 -8.87 -4.00
N LEU A 77 8.09 -8.86 -4.26
CA LEU A 77 7.04 -9.02 -3.24
C LEU A 77 6.59 -10.47 -3.04
N LYS A 78 6.76 -11.31 -4.07
CA LYS A 78 6.51 -12.76 -4.04
C LYS A 78 7.56 -13.50 -3.20
#